data_AF-A0A9E5IF12-F1
#
_entry.id   AF-A0A9E5IF12-F1
#
_cell.length_a   1.000
_cell.length_b   1.000
_cell.length_c   1.000
_cell.angle_alpha   90.00
_cell.angle_beta   90.00
_cell.angle_gamma   90.00
#
_symmetry.space_group_name_H-M   'P 1'
#
loop_
_entity.id
_entity.type
_entity.pdbx_description
1 polymer ?
#
loop_
_entity_poly.entity_id
_entity_poly.type
_entity_poly.pdbx_seq_one_letter_code
_entity_poly.pdbx_strand_id
1 'polypeptide(L)'
;MAHTLFTSRVGGVSAPPFDSLNLATHVGDDVETVKKNREILASRIGLPLSSIYFMNQVHGRDVAVIDQNSDSTVAPSVDALFTTIPGKALVTLIADCTPLLLISTRAVAAVHVGRKGLVAGVFQSTLEHFHNQGITAGEIRAEIGPSICKACYEVDLETYREVVNEIPEAGTDESRRCVDVSGGLQHLLKREGISFTVANECVLHDDGYFSYRRDDRTGRQAGVVWL
;
A
#
# COMPACT_ATOMS: atom_id res chain seq x y z
N MET A 1 -16.26 10.80 7.53
CA MET A 1 -15.59 11.33 6.32
C MET A 1 -14.35 10.49 6.22
N ALA A 2 -13.99 10.00 5.04
CA ALA A 2 -12.82 9.14 4.96
C ALA A 2 -11.54 9.86 5.41
N HIS A 3 -10.69 9.12 6.10
CA HIS A 3 -9.44 9.57 6.66
C HIS A 3 -8.30 8.72 6.11
N THR A 4 -7.15 9.33 5.88
CA THR A 4 -5.93 8.65 5.44
C THR A 4 -4.73 9.02 6.30
N LEU A 5 -3.79 8.09 6.36
CA LEU A 5 -2.48 8.30 6.98
C LEU A 5 -1.42 7.48 6.25
N PHE A 6 -0.31 8.11 5.88
CA PHE A 6 0.92 7.42 5.55
C PHE A 6 1.91 7.57 6.71
N THR A 7 2.49 6.46 7.16
CA THR A 7 3.49 6.49 8.24
C THR A 7 4.89 6.60 7.67
N SER A 8 5.81 7.10 8.48
CA SER A 8 7.26 6.97 8.26
C SER A 8 7.83 5.91 9.20
N ARG A 9 9.15 5.71 9.21
CA ARG A 9 9.82 4.81 10.16
C ARG A 9 9.90 5.35 11.59
N VAL A 10 9.46 6.60 11.84
CA VAL A 10 9.78 7.36 13.06
C VAL A 10 8.69 7.23 14.13
N GLY A 11 9.14 7.13 15.39
CA GLY A 11 8.31 7.21 16.58
C GLY A 11 7.72 5.87 17.02
N GLY A 12 8.45 4.78 16.77
CA GLY A 12 8.18 3.46 17.34
C GLY A 12 9.26 3.02 18.34
N VAL A 13 9.29 1.72 18.63
CA VAL A 13 10.14 1.12 19.67
C VAL A 13 11.03 -0.03 19.18
N SER A 14 11.01 -0.34 17.88
CA SER A 14 11.88 -1.35 17.29
C SER A 14 13.35 -0.94 17.33
N ALA A 15 14.23 -1.93 17.50
CA ALA A 15 15.67 -1.77 17.42
C ALA A 15 16.18 -2.00 15.98
N PRO A 16 17.42 -1.59 15.65
CA PRO A 16 18.02 -1.92 14.36
C PRO A 16 17.99 -3.42 14.07
N PRO A 17 17.72 -3.84 12.81
CA PRO A 17 17.58 -3.01 11.61
C PRO A 17 16.14 -2.49 11.35
N PHE A 18 15.24 -2.59 12.32
CA PHE A 18 13.82 -2.25 12.18
C PHE A 18 13.44 -0.91 12.84
N ASP A 19 14.44 -0.13 13.23
CA ASP A 19 14.24 1.10 13.98
C ASP A 19 13.46 2.14 13.16
N SER A 20 12.41 2.78 13.66
CA SER A 20 11.80 2.64 14.99
C SER A 20 10.37 2.08 14.94
N LEU A 21 9.56 2.46 13.94
CA LEU A 21 8.13 2.14 13.83
C LEU A 21 7.88 1.05 12.79
N ASN A 22 8.49 -0.12 12.95
CA ASN A 22 8.16 -1.27 12.11
C ASN A 22 6.78 -1.85 12.47
N LEU A 23 5.90 -1.96 11.47
CA LEU A 23 4.54 -2.49 11.63
C LEU A 23 4.38 -3.94 11.11
N ALA A 24 5.42 -4.52 10.52
CA ALA A 24 5.39 -5.86 9.95
C ALA A 24 5.90 -6.94 10.91
N THR A 25 5.16 -8.03 11.00
CA THR A 25 5.51 -9.22 11.80
C THR A 25 6.31 -10.27 11.03
N HIS A 26 6.44 -10.13 9.71
CA HIS A 26 7.04 -11.14 8.82
C HIS A 26 8.48 -10.80 8.38
N VAL A 27 9.08 -9.73 8.93
CA VAL A 27 10.43 -9.26 8.54
C VAL A 27 11.53 -9.68 9.52
N GLY A 28 11.18 -10.47 10.54
CA GLY A 28 12.12 -10.98 11.54
C GLY A 28 12.43 -10.01 12.68
N ASP A 29 11.51 -9.09 12.98
CA ASP A 29 11.50 -8.25 14.19
C ASP A 29 10.79 -8.99 15.34
N ASP A 30 10.98 -8.52 16.58
CA ASP A 30 10.32 -9.05 17.76
C ASP A 30 8.80 -8.77 17.72
N VAL A 31 7.98 -9.81 17.89
CA VAL A 31 6.52 -9.72 17.71
C VAL A 31 5.87 -8.79 18.74
N GLU A 32 6.34 -8.80 19.99
CA GLU A 32 5.82 -7.91 21.04
C GLU A 32 6.20 -6.45 20.79
N THR A 33 7.37 -6.22 20.21
CA THR A 33 7.83 -4.89 19.78
C THR A 33 6.98 -4.36 18.61
N VAL A 34 6.71 -5.20 17.60
CA VAL A 34 5.81 -4.85 16.50
C VAL A 34 4.39 -4.59 17.00
N LYS A 35 3.91 -5.38 17.98
CA LYS A 35 2.60 -5.16 18.62
C LYS A 35 2.53 -3.78 19.26
N LYS A 36 3.55 -3.35 20.02
CA LYS A 36 3.63 -1.99 20.58
C LYS A 36 3.61 -0.92 19.48
N ASN A 37 4.33 -1.12 18.38
CA ASN A 37 4.28 -0.19 17.23
C ASN A 37 2.87 -0.10 16.62
N ARG A 38 2.14 -1.21 16.56
CA ARG A 38 0.74 -1.22 16.11
C ARG A 38 -0.20 -0.55 17.11
N GLU A 39 0.05 -0.65 18.42
CA GLU A 39 -0.67 0.10 19.45
C GLU A 39 -0.40 1.61 19.36
N ILE A 40 0.84 2.01 19.03
CA ILE A 40 1.20 3.40 18.72
C ILE A 40 0.41 3.90 17.50
N LEU A 41 0.35 3.11 16.41
CA LEU A 41 -0.46 3.44 15.24
C LEU A 41 -1.94 3.60 15.61
N ALA A 42 -2.49 2.65 16.37
CA ALA A 42 -3.88 2.67 16.82
C ALA A 42 -4.22 3.94 17.59
N SER A 43 -3.31 4.34 18.50
CA SER A 43 -3.43 5.56 19.28
C SER A 43 -3.38 6.82 18.40
N ARG A 44 -2.52 6.84 17.37
CA ARG A 44 -2.41 7.95 16.42
C ARG A 44 -3.66 8.12 15.56
N ILE A 45 -4.31 7.04 15.14
CA ILE A 45 -5.54 7.10 14.32
C ILE A 45 -6.82 7.20 15.16
N GLY A 46 -6.74 7.04 16.48
CA GLY A 46 -7.88 7.16 17.40
C GLY A 46 -8.86 5.96 17.34
N LEU A 47 -8.39 4.79 16.90
CA LEU A 47 -9.17 3.56 16.84
C LEU A 47 -8.55 2.48 17.72
N PRO A 48 -9.34 1.56 18.30
CA PRO A 48 -8.78 0.41 19.00
C PRO A 48 -8.04 -0.50 18.01
N LEU A 49 -6.99 -1.17 18.47
CA LEU A 49 -6.20 -2.09 17.62
C LEU A 49 -7.08 -3.20 17.00
N SER A 50 -8.14 -3.62 17.68
CA SER A 50 -9.13 -4.59 17.19
C SER A 50 -9.97 -4.09 16.00
N SER A 51 -9.84 -2.82 15.61
CA SER A 51 -10.50 -2.23 14.44
C SER A 51 -9.51 -1.91 13.31
N ILE A 52 -8.27 -2.39 13.42
CA ILE A 52 -7.23 -2.18 12.42
C ILE A 52 -6.92 -3.52 11.74
N TYR A 53 -7.15 -3.56 10.44
CA TYR A 53 -7.05 -4.76 9.63
C TYR A 53 -5.79 -4.71 8.77
N PHE A 54 -4.94 -5.71 8.96
CA PHE A 54 -3.74 -5.94 8.16
C PHE A 54 -4.00 -7.11 7.19
N MET A 55 -3.18 -7.22 6.15
CA MET A 55 -3.19 -8.33 5.20
C MET A 55 -1.83 -9.02 5.15
N ASN A 56 -1.83 -10.29 4.77
CA ASN A 56 -0.64 -11.03 4.38
C ASN A 56 -0.42 -10.81 2.88
N GLN A 57 0.39 -9.81 2.54
CA GLN A 57 0.62 -9.39 1.16
C GLN A 57 1.42 -10.44 0.38
N VAL A 58 0.89 -10.86 -0.78
CA VAL A 58 1.47 -11.93 -1.60
C VAL A 58 1.85 -11.44 -3.01
N HIS A 59 1.79 -10.14 -3.26
CA HIS A 59 2.03 -9.50 -4.56
C HIS A 59 1.09 -9.98 -5.68
N GLY A 60 -0.13 -10.39 -5.31
CA GLY A 60 -1.21 -10.79 -6.21
C GLY A 60 -2.19 -9.64 -6.51
N ARG A 61 -3.43 -10.02 -6.86
CA ARG A 61 -4.51 -9.10 -7.20
C ARG A 61 -5.78 -9.26 -6.36
N ASP A 62 -5.79 -10.22 -5.45
CA ASP A 62 -6.97 -10.57 -4.67
C ASP A 62 -7.29 -9.50 -3.64
N VAL A 63 -8.58 -9.36 -3.33
CA VAL A 63 -9.14 -8.34 -2.45
C VAL A 63 -9.94 -9.03 -1.36
N ALA A 64 -9.68 -8.71 -0.09
CA ALA A 64 -10.54 -9.14 1.01
C ALA A 64 -11.52 -8.03 1.40
N VAL A 65 -12.80 -8.39 1.53
CA VAL A 65 -13.83 -7.49 2.06
C VAL A 65 -13.85 -7.61 3.58
N ILE A 66 -13.60 -6.49 4.26
CA ILE A 66 -13.71 -6.39 5.72
C ILE A 66 -15.11 -5.92 6.06
N ASP A 67 -15.88 -6.79 6.70
CA ASP A 67 -17.27 -6.57 7.11
C ASP A 67 -17.41 -6.55 8.65
N GLN A 68 -18.65 -6.52 9.16
CA GLN A 68 -18.95 -6.52 10.61
C GLN A 68 -18.32 -7.70 11.36
N ASN A 69 -18.26 -8.89 10.74
CA ASN A 69 -17.85 -10.14 11.38
C ASN A 69 -16.37 -10.46 11.22
N SER A 70 -15.64 -9.64 10.46
CA SER A 70 -14.22 -9.83 10.20
C SER A 70 -13.38 -9.70 11.48
N ASP A 71 -12.53 -10.69 11.73
CA ASP A 71 -11.59 -10.74 12.86
C ASP A 71 -10.26 -10.07 12.49
N SER A 72 -9.89 -9.00 13.19
CA SER A 72 -8.66 -8.24 12.93
C SER A 72 -7.38 -8.99 13.29
N THR A 73 -7.47 -10.11 14.01
CA THR A 73 -6.33 -10.96 14.34
C THR A 73 -5.94 -11.88 13.17
N VAL A 74 -6.84 -12.06 12.20
CA VAL A 74 -6.61 -12.85 11.00
C VAL A 74 -6.20 -11.93 9.85
N ALA A 75 -5.01 -12.16 9.30
CA ALA A 75 -4.52 -11.44 8.12
C ALA A 75 -4.78 -12.29 6.85
N PRO A 76 -5.78 -11.95 6.02
CA PRO A 76 -6.03 -12.68 4.78
C PRO A 76 -4.85 -12.55 3.81
N SER A 77 -4.59 -13.59 3.01
CA SER A 77 -3.55 -13.56 1.98
C SER A 77 -4.06 -12.90 0.71
N VAL A 78 -3.94 -11.57 0.65
CA VAL A 78 -4.46 -10.68 -0.38
C VAL A 78 -3.55 -9.45 -0.48
N ASP A 79 -3.74 -8.64 -1.53
CA ASP A 79 -2.98 -7.39 -1.72
C ASP A 79 -3.87 -6.15 -1.72
N ALA A 80 -5.16 -6.32 -1.45
CA ALA A 80 -6.06 -5.22 -1.14
C ALA A 80 -7.05 -5.61 -0.04
N LEU A 81 -7.41 -4.61 0.76
CA LEU A 81 -8.52 -4.66 1.68
C LEU A 81 -9.56 -3.63 1.25
N PHE A 82 -10.84 -3.97 1.36
CA PHE A 82 -11.97 -3.10 1.04
C PHE A 82 -13.00 -3.12 2.16
N THR A 83 -13.63 -1.97 2.48
CA THR A 83 -14.76 -1.94 3.41
C THR A 83 -15.74 -0.81 3.10
N THR A 84 -17.01 -1.05 3.45
CA THR A 84 -18.08 -0.04 3.55
C THR A 84 -18.44 0.27 5.01
N ILE A 85 -17.76 -0.34 5.99
CA ILE A 85 -18.11 -0.27 7.40
C ILE A 85 -17.30 0.84 8.09
N PRO A 86 -17.96 1.88 8.65
CA PRO A 86 -17.27 2.91 9.43
C PRO A 86 -16.53 2.35 10.65
N GLY A 87 -15.44 3.04 11.03
CA GLY A 87 -14.64 2.66 12.19
C GLY A 87 -13.72 1.45 11.98
N LYS A 88 -13.63 0.89 10.77
CA LYS A 88 -12.64 -0.14 10.40
C LYS A 88 -11.51 0.48 9.58
N ALA A 89 -10.29 0.42 10.10
CA ALA A 89 -9.10 0.90 9.41
C ALA A 89 -8.42 -0.23 8.64
N LEU A 90 -8.09 0.04 7.38
CA LEU A 90 -7.45 -0.88 6.46
C LEU A 90 -5.99 -0.49 6.27
N VAL A 91 -5.08 -1.46 6.36
CA VAL A 91 -3.63 -1.21 6.31
C VAL A 91 -2.98 -1.95 5.14
N THR A 92 -2.21 -1.20 4.36
CA THR A 92 -1.20 -1.75 3.44
C THR A 92 0.19 -1.42 3.98
N LEU A 93 1.06 -2.44 4.10
CA LEU A 93 2.44 -2.30 4.56
C LEU A 93 3.39 -2.23 3.37
N ILE A 94 4.38 -1.34 3.43
CA ILE A 94 5.34 -1.15 2.34
C ILE A 94 6.75 -0.86 2.83
N ALA A 95 7.70 -1.33 2.05
CA ALA A 95 9.04 -0.80 1.90
C ALA A 95 9.35 -0.93 0.40
N ASP A 96 9.48 0.21 -0.28
CA ASP A 96 9.55 0.39 -1.75
C ASP A 96 8.26 0.22 -2.56
N CYS A 97 7.43 -0.80 -2.31
CA CYS A 97 6.17 -0.96 -3.07
C CYS A 97 5.24 0.26 -2.90
N THR A 98 4.33 0.48 -3.85
CA THR A 98 3.48 1.67 -3.86
C THR A 98 2.18 1.44 -3.08
N PRO A 99 1.96 2.13 -1.95
CA PRO A 99 0.68 2.09 -1.26
C PRO A 99 -0.33 2.99 -2.00
N LEU A 100 -1.49 2.43 -2.32
CA LEU A 100 -2.60 3.13 -2.94
C LEU A 100 -3.81 3.08 -2.00
N LEU A 101 -4.33 4.24 -1.63
CA LEU A 101 -5.55 4.37 -0.84
C LEU A 101 -6.68 4.86 -1.75
N LEU A 102 -7.78 4.13 -1.84
CA LEU A 102 -8.97 4.52 -2.59
C LEU A 102 -10.08 4.92 -1.62
N ILE A 103 -10.76 6.01 -1.93
CA ILE A 103 -11.64 6.73 -1.01
C ILE A 103 -12.91 7.13 -1.73
N SER A 104 -14.05 6.88 -1.09
CA SER A 104 -15.34 7.49 -1.42
C SER A 104 -16.07 7.87 -0.13
N THR A 105 -17.26 8.44 -0.23
CA THR A 105 -18.10 8.72 0.95
C THR A 105 -18.70 7.46 1.59
N ARG A 106 -18.73 6.32 0.85
CA ARG A 106 -19.42 5.08 1.27
C ARG A 106 -18.50 3.88 1.45
N ALA A 107 -17.30 3.93 0.90
CA ALA A 107 -16.34 2.83 0.92
C ALA A 107 -14.90 3.34 0.83
N VAL A 108 -13.98 2.54 1.36
CA VAL A 108 -12.53 2.78 1.31
C VAL A 108 -11.77 1.48 1.04
N ALA A 109 -10.58 1.59 0.46
CA ALA A 109 -9.68 0.46 0.25
C ALA A 109 -8.20 0.83 0.45
N ALA A 110 -7.46 -0.07 1.08
CA ALA A 110 -6.00 -0.01 1.17
C ALA A 110 -5.41 -1.06 0.24
N VAL A 111 -4.53 -0.65 -0.67
CA VAL A 111 -4.02 -1.51 -1.74
C VAL A 111 -2.48 -1.49 -1.72
N HIS A 112 -1.90 -2.69 -1.68
CA HIS A 112 -0.49 -2.93 -1.85
C HIS A 112 -0.19 -3.14 -3.34
N VAL A 113 0.49 -2.17 -3.96
CA VAL A 113 0.83 -2.26 -5.38
C VAL A 113 2.34 -2.43 -5.52
N GLY A 114 2.77 -3.69 -5.54
CA GLY A 114 4.09 -4.05 -6.06
C GLY A 114 4.07 -4.23 -7.58
N ARG A 115 5.24 -4.41 -8.19
CA ARG A 115 5.37 -4.66 -9.64
C ARG A 115 4.44 -5.77 -10.15
N LYS A 116 4.45 -6.93 -9.49
CA LYS A 116 3.60 -8.08 -9.87
C LYS A 116 2.12 -7.77 -9.70
N GLY A 117 1.73 -7.10 -8.61
CA GLY A 117 0.34 -6.71 -8.36
C GLY A 117 -0.17 -5.67 -9.37
N LEU A 118 0.69 -4.75 -9.81
CA LEU A 118 0.38 -3.81 -10.89
C LEU A 118 0.05 -4.55 -12.19
N VAL A 119 0.93 -5.46 -12.61
CA VAL A 119 0.72 -6.30 -13.82
C VAL A 119 -0.50 -7.19 -13.68
N ALA A 120 -0.69 -7.80 -12.52
CA ALA A 120 -1.84 -8.69 -12.26
C ALA A 120 -3.18 -7.93 -12.21
N GLY A 121 -3.17 -6.61 -12.05
CA GLY A 121 -4.38 -5.78 -12.03
C GLY A 121 -5.05 -5.68 -10.66
N VAL A 122 -4.28 -5.54 -9.58
CA VAL A 122 -4.83 -5.35 -8.22
C VAL A 122 -5.68 -4.09 -8.11
N PHE A 123 -5.32 -3.00 -8.81
CA PHE A 123 -6.10 -1.77 -8.85
C PHE A 123 -7.48 -2.01 -9.46
N GLN A 124 -7.54 -2.67 -10.62
CA GLN A 124 -8.77 -2.98 -11.34
C GLN A 124 -9.66 -3.90 -10.50
N SER A 125 -9.07 -4.93 -9.89
CA SER A 125 -9.79 -5.84 -8.99
C SER A 125 -10.38 -5.10 -7.78
N THR A 126 -9.64 -4.15 -7.21
CA THR A 126 -10.16 -3.33 -6.11
C THR A 126 -11.28 -2.40 -6.58
N LEU A 127 -11.16 -1.82 -7.77
CA LEU A 127 -12.16 -0.92 -8.34
C LEU A 127 -13.49 -1.63 -8.60
N GLU A 128 -13.47 -2.90 -8.99
CA GLU A 128 -14.68 -3.73 -9.13
C GLU A 128 -15.49 -3.79 -7.83
N HIS A 129 -14.86 -3.80 -6.65
CA HIS A 129 -15.58 -3.76 -5.37
C HIS A 129 -16.32 -2.44 -5.16
N PHE A 130 -15.75 -1.29 -5.58
CA PHE A 130 -16.45 -0.01 -5.54
C PHE A 130 -17.64 -0.01 -6.51
N HIS A 131 -17.44 -0.46 -7.74
CA HIS A 131 -18.49 -0.55 -8.76
C HIS A 131 -19.64 -1.48 -8.32
N ASN A 132 -19.33 -2.59 -7.63
CA ASN A 132 -20.33 -3.50 -7.06
C ASN A 132 -21.17 -2.85 -5.94
N GLN A 133 -20.68 -1.77 -5.31
CA GLN A 133 -21.46 -0.94 -4.39
C GLN A 133 -22.22 0.19 -5.12
N GLY A 134 -22.18 0.22 -6.45
CA GLY A 134 -22.71 1.31 -7.26
C GLY A 134 -21.99 2.64 -7.02
N ILE A 135 -20.71 2.61 -6.63
CA ILE A 135 -19.87 3.80 -6.52
C ILE A 135 -19.18 3.98 -7.87
N THR A 136 -19.39 5.10 -8.54
CA THR A 136 -18.78 5.41 -9.83
C THR A 136 -17.36 5.94 -9.68
N ALA A 137 -16.54 5.87 -10.73
CA ALA A 137 -15.17 6.40 -10.72
C ALA A 137 -15.09 7.88 -10.31
N GLY A 138 -16.09 8.70 -10.69
CA GLY A 138 -16.15 10.12 -10.31
C GLY A 138 -16.42 10.37 -8.82
N GLU A 139 -16.89 9.37 -8.09
CA GLU A 139 -17.06 9.41 -6.63
C GLU A 139 -15.82 8.91 -5.88
N ILE A 140 -14.81 8.40 -6.59
CA ILE A 140 -13.60 7.85 -6.03
C ILE A 140 -12.47 8.89 -6.12
N ARG A 141 -11.73 9.01 -5.02
CA ARG A 141 -10.44 9.70 -4.96
C ARG A 141 -9.37 8.69 -4.59
N ALA A 142 -8.20 8.82 -5.19
CA ALA A 142 -7.03 8.01 -4.87
C ALA A 142 -5.91 8.84 -4.22
N GLU A 143 -5.17 8.22 -3.30
CA GLU A 143 -3.95 8.77 -2.74
C GLU A 143 -2.81 7.77 -2.90
N ILE A 144 -1.77 8.16 -3.63
CA ILE A 144 -0.57 7.37 -3.85
C ILE A 144 0.51 7.83 -2.87
N GLY A 145 0.91 6.94 -1.96
CA GLY A 145 1.89 7.27 -0.92
C GLY A 145 3.35 7.14 -1.35
N PRO A 146 4.28 7.41 -0.42
CA PRO A 146 5.73 7.29 -0.64
C PRO A 146 6.11 5.87 -1.11
N SER A 147 6.95 5.77 -2.13
CA SER A 147 7.40 4.49 -2.70
C SER A 147 8.73 4.65 -3.44
N ILE A 148 9.31 3.56 -3.95
CA ILE A 148 10.54 3.67 -4.74
C ILE A 148 10.25 4.40 -6.05
N CYS A 149 11.09 5.38 -6.42
CA CYS A 149 10.85 6.17 -7.62
C CYS A 149 11.40 5.50 -8.89
N LYS A 150 10.91 5.98 -10.04
CA LYS A 150 11.35 5.59 -11.38
C LYS A 150 12.87 5.62 -11.59
N ALA A 151 13.61 6.49 -10.90
CA ALA A 151 15.06 6.55 -11.07
C ALA A 151 15.81 5.43 -10.35
N CYS A 152 15.20 4.82 -9.33
CA CYS A 152 15.87 3.90 -8.41
C CYS A 152 15.45 2.44 -8.60
N TYR A 153 14.29 2.18 -9.21
CA TYR A 153 13.75 0.83 -9.32
C TYR A 153 14.21 0.10 -10.58
N GLU A 154 15.52 -0.09 -10.70
CA GLU A 154 16.11 -0.93 -11.75
C GLU A 154 15.78 -2.41 -11.53
N VAL A 155 15.53 -3.11 -12.63
CA VAL A 155 15.26 -4.55 -12.73
C VAL A 155 15.97 -5.13 -13.96
N ASP A 156 16.02 -6.46 -14.06
CA ASP A 156 16.53 -7.12 -15.26
C ASP A 156 15.62 -6.88 -16.49
N LEU A 157 16.12 -7.20 -17.69
CA LEU A 157 15.42 -6.92 -18.95
C LEU A 157 14.12 -7.70 -19.10
N GLU A 158 14.07 -8.94 -18.62
CA GLU A 158 12.87 -9.79 -18.71
C GLU A 158 11.77 -9.22 -17.83
N THR A 159 12.10 -8.91 -16.58
CA THR A 159 11.22 -8.24 -15.62
C THR A 159 10.74 -6.88 -16.12
N TYR A 160 11.63 -6.09 -16.74
CA TYR A 160 11.26 -4.80 -17.30
C TYR A 160 10.22 -4.96 -18.44
N ARG A 161 10.48 -5.88 -19.37
CA ARG A 161 9.57 -6.18 -20.49
C ARG A 161 8.21 -6.71 -20.03
N GLU A 162 8.18 -7.57 -19.00
CA GLU A 162 6.94 -8.06 -18.37
C GLU A 162 6.03 -6.88 -17.99
N VAL A 163 6.60 -5.83 -17.39
CA VAL A 163 5.84 -4.66 -16.94
C VAL A 163 5.39 -3.80 -18.11
N VAL A 164 6.30 -3.41 -19.01
CA VAL A 164 5.98 -2.43 -20.06
C VAL A 164 5.14 -3.00 -21.21
N ASN A 165 5.12 -4.32 -21.38
CA ASN A 165 4.19 -4.96 -22.32
C ASN A 165 2.74 -4.80 -21.86
N GLU A 166 2.49 -4.81 -20.55
CA GLU A 166 1.15 -4.68 -19.97
C GLU A 166 0.80 -3.21 -19.69
N ILE A 167 1.75 -2.44 -19.17
CA ILE A 167 1.58 -1.01 -18.85
C ILE A 167 2.83 -0.24 -19.31
N PRO A 168 2.86 0.23 -20.56
CA PRO A 168 4.00 0.96 -21.13
C PRO A 168 4.44 2.16 -20.28
N GLU A 169 3.49 2.86 -19.66
CA GLU A 169 3.73 4.03 -18.80
C GLU A 169 4.43 3.70 -17.48
N ALA A 170 4.46 2.43 -17.09
CA ALA A 170 5.12 1.95 -15.88
C ALA A 170 6.62 1.66 -16.08
N GLY A 171 7.24 2.18 -17.14
CA GLY A 171 8.66 1.98 -17.44
C GLY A 171 9.41 3.20 -17.93
N THR A 172 10.74 3.09 -17.93
CA THR A 172 11.68 3.95 -18.66
C THR A 172 11.86 3.45 -20.09
N ASP A 173 13.06 2.99 -20.44
CA ASP A 173 13.44 2.37 -21.72
C ASP A 173 14.29 1.13 -21.43
N GLU A 174 14.53 0.28 -22.44
CA GLU A 174 15.31 -0.96 -22.26
C GLU A 174 16.80 -0.75 -21.92
N SER A 175 17.34 0.47 -22.06
CA SER A 175 18.70 0.78 -21.64
C SER A 175 18.79 1.03 -20.14
N ARG A 176 17.80 1.72 -19.56
CA ARG A 176 17.72 2.02 -18.12
C ARG A 176 17.02 0.94 -17.31
N ARG A 177 16.00 0.30 -17.87
CA ARG A 177 15.23 -0.81 -17.27
C ARG A 177 14.66 -0.49 -15.88
N CYS A 178 14.34 0.77 -15.62
CA CYS A 178 13.67 1.14 -14.39
C CYS A 178 12.15 1.06 -14.53
N VAL A 179 11.50 0.46 -13.54
CA VAL A 179 10.04 0.37 -13.40
C VAL A 179 9.51 1.56 -12.59
N ASP A 180 8.37 2.09 -12.99
CA ASP A 180 7.66 3.18 -12.32
C ASP A 180 6.25 2.74 -11.95
N VAL A 181 6.11 2.06 -10.82
CA VAL A 181 4.80 1.55 -10.35
C VAL A 181 3.83 2.69 -10.08
N SER A 182 4.31 3.78 -9.48
CA SER A 182 3.51 5.00 -9.26
C SER A 182 3.06 5.61 -10.58
N GLY A 183 3.96 5.75 -11.56
CA GLY A 183 3.62 6.22 -12.90
C GLY A 183 2.57 5.35 -13.61
N GLY A 184 2.70 4.03 -13.50
CA GLY A 184 1.70 3.07 -13.99
C GLY A 184 0.33 3.27 -13.35
N LEU A 185 0.26 3.39 -12.03
CA LEU A 185 -0.99 3.70 -11.32
C LEU A 185 -1.59 5.04 -11.73
N GLN A 186 -0.78 6.08 -11.86
CA GLN A 186 -1.25 7.39 -12.33
C GLN A 186 -1.86 7.31 -13.72
N HIS A 187 -1.29 6.53 -14.64
CA HIS A 187 -1.87 6.28 -15.95
C HIS A 187 -3.23 5.58 -15.83
N LEU A 188 -3.31 4.49 -15.07
CA LEU A 188 -4.55 3.74 -14.87
C LEU A 188 -5.66 4.60 -14.25
N LEU A 189 -5.33 5.38 -13.21
CA LEU A 189 -6.28 6.28 -12.56
C LEU A 189 -6.83 7.34 -13.52
N LYS A 190 -5.97 7.94 -14.37
CA LYS A 190 -6.40 8.89 -15.41
C LYS A 190 -7.34 8.23 -16.41
N ARG A 191 -7.03 7.01 -16.84
CA ARG A 191 -7.85 6.25 -17.80
C ARG A 191 -9.24 5.96 -17.25
N GLU A 192 -9.36 5.62 -15.97
CA GLU A 192 -10.65 5.40 -15.30
C GLU A 192 -11.36 6.72 -14.92
N GLY A 193 -10.72 7.88 -15.08
CA GLY A 193 -11.29 9.18 -14.71
C GLY A 193 -11.31 9.43 -13.19
N ILE A 194 -10.48 8.74 -12.42
CA ILE A 194 -10.38 8.88 -10.96
C ILE A 194 -9.41 10.01 -10.61
N SER A 195 -9.85 10.93 -9.75
CA SER A 195 -8.99 12.00 -9.23
C SER A 195 -7.97 11.46 -8.23
N PHE A 196 -6.74 11.98 -8.22
CA PHE A 196 -5.71 11.47 -7.32
C PHE A 196 -4.69 12.51 -6.87
N THR A 197 -4.03 12.22 -5.74
CA THR A 197 -2.82 12.91 -5.27
C THR A 197 -1.65 11.93 -5.14
N VAL A 198 -0.42 12.44 -5.22
CA VAL A 198 0.81 11.65 -5.13
C VAL A 198 1.75 12.30 -4.13
N ALA A 199 2.33 11.52 -3.21
CA ALA A 199 3.27 12.03 -2.20
C ALA A 199 4.56 12.60 -2.81
N ASN A 200 4.98 12.10 -3.98
CA ASN A 200 6.22 12.48 -4.68
C ASN A 200 7.51 12.31 -3.86
N GLU A 201 7.52 11.35 -2.93
CA GLU A 201 8.68 11.00 -2.10
C GLU A 201 9.23 9.63 -2.47
N CYS A 202 10.57 9.54 -2.61
CA CYS A 202 11.26 8.29 -2.84
C CYS A 202 11.76 7.71 -1.52
N VAL A 203 11.20 6.58 -1.08
CA VAL A 203 11.57 5.95 0.20
C VAL A 203 13.02 5.45 0.25
N LEU A 204 13.65 5.27 -0.91
CA LEU A 204 15.07 4.91 -1.00
C LEU A 204 16.00 6.10 -0.71
N HIS A 205 15.61 7.32 -1.12
CA HIS A 205 16.42 8.52 -0.94
C HIS A 205 16.30 9.15 0.45
N ASP A 206 15.23 8.84 1.16
CA ASP A 206 14.93 9.43 2.46
C ASP A 206 15.06 8.38 3.56
N ASP A 207 16.02 8.59 4.46
CA ASP A 207 16.29 7.71 5.59
C ASP A 207 15.14 7.69 6.61
N GLY A 208 14.19 8.63 6.53
CA GLY A 208 12.94 8.66 7.27
C GLY A 208 11.97 7.53 6.92
N TYR A 209 12.24 6.75 5.86
CA TYR A 209 11.45 5.58 5.46
C TYR A 209 12.28 4.29 5.50
N PHE A 210 11.61 3.15 5.64
CA PHE A 210 12.22 1.86 5.34
C PHE A 210 12.26 1.63 3.82
N SER A 211 13.36 1.07 3.31
CA SER A 211 13.52 0.67 1.91
C SER A 211 14.17 -0.70 1.85
N TYR A 212 13.48 -1.67 1.24
CA TYR A 212 14.00 -3.02 1.06
C TYR A 212 15.20 -3.02 0.10
N ARG A 213 15.15 -2.19 -0.94
CA ARG A 213 16.21 -2.02 -1.93
C ARG A 213 17.48 -1.44 -1.31
N ARG A 214 17.36 -0.57 -0.31
CA ARG A 214 18.51 0.01 0.40
C ARG A 214 19.08 -0.93 1.46
N ASP A 215 18.21 -1.54 2.26
CA ASP A 215 18.61 -2.15 3.52
C ASP A 215 18.51 -3.70 3.53
N ASP A 216 17.88 -4.29 2.50
CA ASP A 216 17.46 -5.71 2.40
C ASP A 216 16.58 -6.14 3.59
N ARG A 217 17.16 -6.33 4.76
CA ARG A 217 16.42 -6.64 5.99
C ARG A 217 16.05 -5.36 6.74
N THR A 218 14.80 -4.93 6.62
CA THR A 218 14.29 -3.68 7.21
C THR A 218 12.81 -3.76 7.60
N GLY A 219 12.30 -2.72 8.28
CA GLY A 219 10.90 -2.61 8.71
C GLY A 219 9.92 -2.33 7.57
N ARG A 220 8.64 -2.11 7.91
CA ARG A 220 7.61 -1.65 6.98
C ARG A 220 6.85 -0.46 7.55
N GLN A 221 6.72 0.60 6.76
CA GLN A 221 5.76 1.68 6.97
C GLN A 221 4.38 1.28 6.40
N ALA A 222 3.36 2.11 6.63
CA ALA A 222 1.99 1.82 6.25
C ALA A 222 1.32 2.96 5.48
N GLY A 223 0.42 2.59 4.57
CA GLY A 223 -0.73 3.41 4.19
C GLY A 223 -1.97 2.89 4.91
N VAL A 224 -2.75 3.80 5.51
CA VAL A 224 -3.94 3.48 6.31
C VAL A 224 -5.11 4.32 5.84
N VAL A 225 -6.28 3.69 5.67
CA VAL A 225 -7.53 4.38 5.32
C VAL A 225 -8.71 3.85 6.14
N TRP A 226 -9.62 4.75 6.53
CA TRP A 226 -10.87 4.41 7.23
C TRP A 226 -11.96 5.45 6.94
N LEU A 227 -13.21 5.13 7.28
CA LEU A 227 -14.40 6.00 7.13
C LEU A 227 -14.74 6.79 8.39
#